data_AF-R6ZY59-F1
#
_entry.id   AF-R6ZY59-F1
#
_cell.length_a   1.000
_cell.length_b   1.000
_cell.length_c   1.000
_cell.angle_alpha   90.00
_cell.angle_beta   90.00
_cell.angle_gamma   90.00
#
_symmetry.space_group_name_H-M   'P 1'
#
loop_
_entity.id
_entity.type
_entity.pdbx_description
1 polymer ?
#
loop_
_entity_poly.entity_id
_entity_poly.type
_entity_poly.pdbx_seq_one_letter_code
_entity_poly.pdbx_strand_id
1 'polypeptide(L)'
;MDLILGLPGETAEDVRNTMAEIKKLAPDSLTVHSLAIKRASRLNQWIEENGISLLNNTEETMGITMEGAGEMGLLPYYLYRQKNMSGNFENVGYAKESKFGIYNILIMEEKQTIAALGAGSISKRVYADGRIERCDNVKDVGLYIEKIDEMIERKRRLFAEE
;
A
#
# COMPACT_ATOMS: atom_id res chain seq x y z
N MET A 1 9.94 3.27 -5.22
CA MET A 1 10.62 2.95 -3.95
C MET A 1 9.58 2.97 -2.85
N ASP A 2 9.61 2.05 -1.91
CA ASP A 2 8.67 2.03 -0.77
C ASP A 2 9.47 2.09 0.54
N LEU A 3 9.03 2.96 1.44
CA LEU A 3 9.62 3.19 2.76
C LEU A 3 8.57 2.92 3.83
N ILE A 4 8.96 2.30 4.94
CA ILE A 4 8.11 2.15 6.12
C ILE A 4 8.74 2.94 7.27
N LEU A 5 8.00 3.88 7.84
CA LEU A 5 8.40 4.67 9.00
C LEU A 5 7.79 4.12 10.29
N GLY A 6 8.48 4.34 11.40
CA GLY A 6 8.06 3.94 12.73
C GLY A 6 8.48 2.52 13.09
N LEU A 7 9.54 2.00 12.48
CA LEU A 7 10.10 0.70 12.82
C LEU A 7 10.65 0.71 14.26
N PRO A 8 10.67 -0.44 14.97
CA PRO A 8 11.20 -0.50 16.32
C PRO A 8 12.63 0.02 16.43
N GLY A 9 12.84 1.04 17.29
CA GLY A 9 14.14 1.66 17.51
C GLY A 9 14.61 2.62 16.41
N GLU A 10 13.80 2.85 15.37
CA GLU A 10 14.12 3.81 14.31
C GLU A 10 14.16 5.24 14.88
N THR A 11 15.20 5.97 14.52
CA THR A 11 15.38 7.37 14.92
C THR A 11 15.23 8.31 13.72
N ALA A 12 15.03 9.60 13.98
CA ALA A 12 15.02 10.62 12.94
C ALA A 12 16.33 10.65 12.13
N GLU A 13 17.46 10.31 12.75
CA GLU A 13 18.76 10.25 12.05
C GLU A 13 18.82 9.08 11.07
N ASP A 14 18.26 7.92 11.45
CA ASP A 14 18.17 6.76 10.55
C ASP A 14 17.30 7.08 9.32
N VAL A 15 16.20 7.82 9.53
CA VAL A 15 15.33 8.27 8.44
C VAL A 15 16.04 9.27 7.53
N ARG A 16 16.78 10.24 8.09
CA ARG A 16 17.60 11.18 7.31
C ARG A 16 18.65 10.46 6.47
N ASN A 17 19.37 9.52 7.08
CA ASN A 17 20.36 8.72 6.38
C ASN A 17 19.72 7.88 5.24
N THR A 18 18.57 7.25 5.51
CA THR A 18 17.82 6.50 4.50
C THR A 18 17.40 7.38 3.33
N MET A 19 16.88 8.58 3.60
CA MET A 19 16.51 9.54 2.55
C MET A 19 17.72 10.03 1.75
N ALA A 20 18.88 10.22 2.38
CA ALA A 20 20.12 10.57 1.71
C ALA A 20 20.57 9.47 0.73
N GLU A 21 20.44 8.18 1.09
CA GLU A 21 20.73 7.07 0.19
C GLU A 21 19.70 6.95 -0.94
N ILE A 22 18.41 7.10 -0.66
CA ILE A 22 17.36 7.09 -1.68
C ILE A 22 17.58 8.20 -2.71
N LYS A 23 18.03 9.39 -2.27
CA LYS A 23 18.36 10.51 -3.16
C LYS A 23 19.42 10.14 -4.19
N LYS A 24 20.43 9.35 -3.80
CA LYS A 24 21.47 8.86 -4.72
C LYS A 24 20.93 7.88 -5.76
N LEU A 25 19.89 7.11 -5.41
CA LEU A 25 19.22 6.18 -6.32
C LEU A 25 18.27 6.88 -7.32
N ALA A 26 17.87 8.13 -7.02
CA ALA A 26 17.04 8.98 -7.86
C ALA A 26 15.78 8.29 -8.44
N PRO A 27 14.91 7.69 -7.58
CA PRO A 27 13.74 6.97 -8.06
C PRO A 27 12.74 7.89 -8.78
N ASP A 28 11.95 7.33 -9.69
CA ASP A 28 10.84 8.05 -10.32
C ASP A 28 9.62 8.19 -9.39
N SER A 29 9.48 7.29 -8.41
CA SER A 29 8.42 7.29 -7.41
C SER A 29 8.91 6.82 -6.04
N LEU A 30 8.32 7.38 -4.99
CA LEU A 30 8.55 7.05 -3.59
C LEU A 30 7.21 6.97 -2.87
N THR A 31 6.93 5.87 -2.18
CA THR A 31 5.79 5.77 -1.26
C THR A 31 6.31 5.70 0.16
N VAL A 32 5.81 6.58 1.02
CA VAL A 32 6.09 6.56 2.45
C VAL A 32 4.89 5.97 3.16
N HIS A 33 5.10 4.83 3.82
CA HIS A 33 4.11 4.13 4.61
C HIS A 33 4.41 4.31 6.08
N SER A 34 3.41 4.61 6.87
CA SER A 34 3.51 4.56 8.33
C SER A 34 3.24 3.13 8.81
N LEU A 35 4.05 2.62 9.74
CA LEU A 35 3.94 1.25 10.22
C LEU A 35 2.55 0.94 10.78
N ALA A 36 1.92 -0.08 10.20
CA ALA A 36 0.65 -0.64 10.66
C ALA A 36 0.88 -2.06 11.20
N ILE A 37 0.59 -2.27 12.49
CA ILE A 37 0.84 -3.56 13.14
C ILE A 37 -0.35 -4.51 12.90
N LYS A 38 -0.05 -5.68 12.33
CA LYS A 38 -1.03 -6.75 12.18
C LYS A 38 -1.02 -7.63 13.43
N ARG A 39 -2.19 -7.88 14.00
CA ARG A 39 -2.37 -8.70 15.21
C ARG A 39 -1.67 -10.07 15.16
N ALA A 40 -1.73 -10.75 14.02
CA ALA A 40 -1.13 -12.08 13.84
C ALA A 40 0.35 -12.05 13.39
N SER A 41 1.00 -10.87 13.39
CA SER A 41 2.38 -10.75 12.97
C SER A 41 3.36 -11.11 14.08
N ARG A 42 4.54 -11.63 13.69
CA ARG A 42 5.67 -11.82 14.62
C ARG A 42 6.08 -10.51 15.30
N LEU A 43 5.96 -9.39 14.59
CA LEU A 43 6.25 -8.07 15.14
C LEU A 43 5.32 -7.73 16.32
N ASN A 44 4.03 -8.08 16.23
CA ASN A 44 3.10 -7.88 17.34
C ASN A 44 3.53 -8.67 18.59
N GLN A 45 3.94 -9.93 18.42
CA GLN A 45 4.44 -10.77 19.52
C GLN A 45 5.71 -10.16 20.15
N TRP A 46 6.64 -9.71 19.31
CA TRP A 46 7.86 -9.06 19.79
C TRP A 46 7.56 -7.77 20.58
N ILE A 47 6.60 -6.97 20.14
CA ILE A 47 6.17 -5.75 20.84
C ILE A 47 5.49 -6.08 22.18
N GLU A 48 4.71 -7.15 22.26
CA GLU A 48 4.11 -7.62 23.52
C GLU A 48 5.19 -8.01 24.55
N GLU A 49 6.32 -8.56 24.09
CA GLU A 49 7.45 -8.95 24.94
C GLU A 49 8.39 -7.78 25.31
N ASN A 50 8.60 -6.83 24.40
CA ASN A 50 9.65 -5.80 24.51
C ASN A 50 9.11 -4.37 24.78
N GLY A 51 7.80 -4.15 24.64
CA GLY A 51 7.13 -2.89 24.92
C GLY A 51 6.87 -2.00 23.68
N ILE A 52 5.74 -1.30 23.71
CA ILE A 52 5.23 -0.43 22.61
C ILE A 52 6.04 0.85 22.43
N SER A 53 6.74 1.33 23.47
CA SER A 53 7.49 2.59 23.44
C SER A 53 8.66 2.62 22.45
N LEU A 54 8.95 1.51 21.77
CA LEU A 54 9.97 1.40 20.74
C LEU A 54 9.49 1.83 19.35
N LEU A 55 8.18 2.09 19.18
CA LEU A 55 7.60 2.55 17.93
C LEU A 55 7.70 4.07 17.82
N ASN A 56 8.57 4.55 16.94
CA ASN A 56 8.81 5.98 16.74
C ASN A 56 8.21 6.46 15.43
N ASN A 57 6.88 6.55 15.36
CA ASN A 57 6.24 7.26 14.26
C ASN A 57 5.89 8.69 14.72
N THR A 58 6.68 9.67 14.30
CA THR A 58 6.58 11.05 14.76
C THR A 58 6.33 12.01 13.60
N GLU A 59 5.79 13.19 13.90
CA GLU A 59 5.68 14.26 12.90
C GLU A 59 7.05 14.64 12.32
N GLU A 60 8.12 14.51 13.12
CA GLU A 60 9.49 14.77 12.69
C GLU A 60 9.93 13.83 11.55
N THR A 61 9.74 12.51 11.71
CA THR A 61 10.14 11.54 10.67
C THR A 61 9.34 11.70 9.39
N MET A 62 8.05 12.00 9.50
CA MET A 62 7.21 12.36 8.35
C MET A 62 7.72 13.62 7.65
N GLY A 63 8.05 14.67 8.41
CA GLY A 63 8.60 15.92 7.88
C GLY A 63 9.90 15.70 7.08
N ILE A 64 10.82 14.89 7.62
CA ILE A 64 12.07 14.53 6.94
C ILE A 64 11.81 13.86 5.59
N THR A 65 10.86 12.91 5.52
CA THR A 65 10.55 12.25 4.26
C THR A 65 9.88 13.16 3.24
N MET A 66 9.02 14.07 3.70
CA MET A 66 8.35 15.04 2.84
C MET A 66 9.35 16.04 2.25
N GLU A 67 10.27 16.56 3.07
CA GLU A 67 11.35 17.43 2.62
C GLU A 67 12.27 16.71 1.63
N GLY A 68 12.73 15.50 1.98
CA GLY A 68 13.59 14.71 1.09
C GLY A 68 12.93 14.35 -0.24
N ALA A 69 11.62 14.06 -0.25
CA ALA A 69 10.85 13.88 -1.48
C ALA A 69 10.83 15.15 -2.34
N GLY A 70 10.60 16.31 -1.70
CA GLY A 70 10.64 17.62 -2.36
C GLY A 70 12.00 17.95 -2.95
N GLU A 71 13.10 17.68 -2.24
CA GLU A 71 14.46 17.87 -2.75
C GLU A 71 14.78 17.00 -3.98
N MET A 72 14.12 15.86 -4.11
CA MET A 72 14.21 14.98 -5.28
C MET A 72 13.28 15.41 -6.43
N GLY A 73 12.49 16.48 -6.25
CA GLY A 73 11.48 16.92 -7.21
C GLY A 73 10.29 15.98 -7.32
N LEU A 74 10.00 15.20 -6.28
CA LEU A 74 8.85 14.31 -6.23
C LEU A 74 7.65 15.05 -5.63
N LEU A 75 6.53 15.01 -6.32
CA LEU A 75 5.27 15.65 -5.91
C LEU A 75 4.34 14.62 -5.29
N PRO A 76 3.67 14.95 -4.17
CA PRO A 76 2.64 14.08 -3.60
C PRO A 76 1.45 14.00 -4.56
N TYR A 77 0.95 12.80 -4.81
CA TYR A 77 -0.15 12.60 -5.77
C TYR A 77 -1.22 11.61 -5.32
N TYR A 78 -0.99 10.89 -4.22
CA TYR A 78 -2.05 10.15 -3.54
C TYR A 78 -1.76 9.98 -2.06
N LEU A 79 -2.84 9.71 -1.34
CA LEU A 79 -2.88 9.53 0.10
C LEU A 79 -3.86 8.42 0.43
N TYR A 80 -3.52 7.56 1.38
CA TYR A 80 -4.51 6.67 1.98
C TYR A 80 -4.16 6.34 3.43
N ARG A 81 -5.15 5.83 4.16
CA ARG A 81 -4.98 5.41 5.56
C ARG A 81 -5.25 3.91 5.71
N GLN A 82 -4.39 3.23 6.45
CA GLN A 82 -4.58 1.85 6.89
C GLN A 82 -5.19 1.80 8.29
N LYS A 83 -5.98 0.74 8.56
CA LYS A 83 -6.45 0.46 9.93
C LYS A 83 -5.26 0.04 10.79
N ASN A 84 -5.24 0.49 12.05
CA ASN A 84 -4.21 0.17 13.06
C ASN A 84 -2.80 0.72 12.75
N MET A 85 -2.72 1.92 12.17
CA MET A 85 -1.44 2.63 12.01
C MET A 85 -0.99 3.25 13.32
N SER A 86 0.31 3.13 13.62
CA SER A 86 0.93 3.86 14.73
C SER A 86 0.84 5.37 14.48
N GLY A 87 0.36 6.14 15.45
CA GLY A 87 0.27 7.60 15.37
C GLY A 87 -0.86 8.18 14.50
N ASN A 88 -1.74 7.36 13.91
CA ASN A 88 -2.85 7.80 13.03
C ASN A 88 -2.42 8.66 11.82
N PHE A 89 -1.16 8.51 11.39
CA PHE A 89 -0.63 9.15 10.18
C PHE A 89 -1.16 8.48 8.91
N GLU A 90 -0.74 8.98 7.76
CA GLU A 90 -1.23 8.58 6.44
C GLU A 90 -0.07 8.08 5.58
N ASN A 91 -0.38 7.21 4.62
CA ASN A 91 0.58 6.75 3.64
C ASN A 91 0.51 7.68 2.43
N VAL A 92 1.66 8.23 2.02
CA VAL A 92 1.74 9.23 0.93
C VAL A 92 2.56 8.67 -0.22
N GLY A 93 2.03 8.74 -1.42
CA GLY A 93 2.76 8.48 -2.64
C GLY A 93 3.26 9.76 -3.31
N TYR A 94 4.54 9.76 -3.65
CA TYR A 94 5.23 10.82 -4.36
C TYR A 94 5.75 10.28 -5.70
N ALA A 95 5.75 11.12 -6.73
CA ALA A 95 6.39 10.81 -8.00
C ALA A 95 6.86 12.07 -8.71
N LYS A 96 7.80 11.92 -9.65
CA LYS A 96 8.17 13.03 -10.54
C LYS A 96 6.94 13.49 -11.32
N GLU A 97 6.91 14.76 -11.67
CA GLU A 97 5.94 15.30 -12.62
C GLU A 97 5.88 14.40 -13.88
N SER A 98 4.69 14.13 -14.40
CA SER A 98 4.40 13.16 -15.48
C SER A 98 4.64 11.66 -15.18
N LYS A 99 5.08 11.29 -13.98
CA LYS A 99 5.29 9.89 -13.54
C LYS A 99 4.28 9.41 -12.51
N PHE A 100 3.18 10.14 -12.34
CA PHE A 100 2.10 9.73 -11.44
C PHE A 100 1.53 8.38 -11.85
N GLY A 101 1.41 7.47 -10.88
CA GLY A 101 0.76 6.19 -11.08
C GLY A 101 -0.75 6.37 -11.24
N ILE A 102 -1.21 6.63 -12.47
CA ILE A 102 -2.65 6.78 -12.80
C ILE A 102 -3.44 5.57 -12.30
N TYR A 103 -2.87 4.36 -12.43
CA TYR A 103 -3.49 3.15 -11.89
C TYR A 103 -3.81 3.28 -10.40
N ASN A 104 -2.86 3.75 -9.57
CA ASN A 104 -3.07 3.95 -8.14
C ASN A 104 -4.24 4.90 -7.88
N ILE A 105 -4.27 6.04 -8.58
CA ILE A 105 -5.36 7.03 -8.47
C ILE A 105 -6.70 6.37 -8.79
N LEU A 106 -6.81 5.69 -9.94
CA LEU A 106 -8.06 5.10 -10.40
C LEU A 106 -8.56 3.95 -9.52
N ILE A 107 -7.66 3.15 -8.93
CA ILE A 107 -8.08 2.08 -8.02
C ILE A 107 -8.58 2.63 -6.69
N MET A 108 -7.95 3.70 -6.15
CA MET A 108 -8.36 4.33 -4.89
C MET A 108 -9.67 5.10 -5.03
N GLU A 109 -9.87 5.78 -6.16
CA GLU A 109 -11.12 6.46 -6.51
C GLU A 109 -12.25 5.49 -6.91
N GLU A 110 -11.98 4.18 -6.86
CA GLU A 110 -12.93 3.13 -7.24
C GLU A 110 -13.50 3.31 -8.67
N LYS A 111 -12.70 3.88 -9.58
CA LYS A 111 -13.07 4.15 -10.99
C LYS A 111 -12.62 3.10 -11.98
N GLN A 112 -11.80 2.15 -11.56
CA GLN A 112 -11.22 1.13 -12.43
C GLN A 112 -11.86 -0.25 -12.22
N THR A 113 -12.36 -0.84 -13.31
CA THR A 113 -12.65 -2.28 -13.40
C THR A 113 -11.33 -3.06 -13.45
N ILE A 114 -11.19 -4.07 -12.59
CA ILE A 114 -9.97 -4.85 -12.39
C ILE A 114 -10.30 -6.34 -12.56
N ALA A 115 -9.66 -6.99 -13.54
CA ALA A 115 -9.64 -8.44 -13.65
C ALA A 115 -8.39 -8.97 -12.94
N ALA A 116 -8.57 -9.65 -11.80
CA ALA A 116 -7.46 -10.15 -10.98
C ALA A 116 -7.32 -11.67 -11.11
N LEU A 117 -6.09 -12.15 -11.22
CA LEU A 117 -5.74 -13.56 -11.37
C LEU A 117 -4.88 -14.02 -10.19
N GLY A 118 -4.93 -15.32 -9.88
CA GLY A 118 -4.17 -15.92 -8.78
C GLY A 118 -4.97 -16.15 -7.50
N ALA A 119 -4.45 -17.02 -6.63
CA ALA A 119 -5.06 -17.33 -5.35
C ALA A 119 -5.17 -16.06 -4.47
N GLY A 120 -6.34 -15.88 -3.83
CA GLY A 120 -6.63 -14.75 -2.96
C GLY A 120 -6.81 -13.40 -3.66
N SER A 121 -6.72 -13.35 -4.99
CA SER A 121 -6.97 -12.12 -5.76
C SER A 121 -8.47 -11.78 -5.79
N ILE A 122 -8.79 -10.50 -5.95
CA ILE A 122 -10.17 -9.99 -6.01
C ILE A 122 -10.37 -9.25 -7.33
N SER A 123 -11.27 -9.76 -8.18
CA SER A 123 -11.72 -9.01 -9.34
C SER A 123 -12.78 -8.00 -8.92
N LYS A 124 -12.83 -6.85 -9.59
CA LYS A 124 -13.76 -5.74 -9.33
C LYS A 124 -14.35 -5.26 -10.64
N ARG A 125 -15.67 -5.13 -10.73
CA ARG A 125 -16.36 -4.46 -11.83
C ARG A 125 -16.99 -3.18 -11.33
N VAL A 126 -16.73 -2.09 -12.05
CA VAL A 126 -17.35 -0.78 -11.85
C VAL A 126 -18.33 -0.57 -13.01
N TYR A 127 -19.60 -0.39 -12.67
CA TYR A 127 -20.68 -0.15 -13.64
C TYR A 127 -20.85 1.36 -13.91
N ALA A 128 -21.53 1.71 -15.01
CA ALA A 128 -21.70 3.11 -15.42
C ALA A 128 -22.49 3.96 -14.42
N ASP A 129 -23.37 3.33 -13.64
CA ASP A 129 -24.16 3.93 -12.56
C ASP A 129 -23.36 4.07 -11.23
N GLY A 130 -22.09 3.64 -11.22
CA GLY A 130 -21.24 3.65 -10.03
C GLY A 130 -21.41 2.43 -9.12
N ARG A 131 -22.26 1.45 -9.46
CA ARG A 131 -22.31 0.17 -8.74
C ARG A 131 -20.96 -0.53 -8.84
N ILE A 132 -20.54 -1.18 -7.75
CA ILE A 132 -19.31 -1.95 -7.70
C ILE A 132 -19.63 -3.38 -7.26
N GLU A 133 -19.18 -4.34 -8.05
CA GLU A 133 -19.24 -5.76 -7.71
C GLU A 133 -17.85 -6.35 -7.63
N ARG A 134 -17.67 -7.32 -6.74
CA ARG A 134 -16.39 -7.99 -6.51
C ARG A 134 -16.55 -9.49 -6.60
N CYS A 135 -15.53 -10.17 -7.13
CA CYS A 135 -15.45 -11.62 -7.21
C CYS A 135 -14.09 -12.07 -6.69
N ASP A 136 -14.10 -12.74 -5.55
CA ASP A 136 -12.90 -13.26 -4.89
C ASP A 136 -12.50 -14.63 -5.46
N ASN A 137 -11.20 -14.84 -5.64
CA ASN A 137 -10.64 -16.18 -5.74
C ASN A 137 -10.45 -16.78 -4.35
N VAL A 138 -10.48 -18.11 -4.28
CA VAL A 138 -10.07 -18.83 -3.07
C VAL A 138 -8.63 -18.47 -2.70
N LYS A 139 -8.35 -18.34 -1.40
CA LYS A 139 -7.05 -17.89 -0.87
C LYS A 139 -5.99 -19.00 -0.88
N ASP A 140 -6.42 -20.24 -0.64
CA ASP A 140 -5.52 -21.38 -0.64
C ASP A 140 -5.08 -21.73 -2.06
N VAL A 141 -3.78 -21.98 -2.23
CA VAL A 141 -3.18 -22.24 -3.55
C VAL A 141 -3.61 -23.59 -4.10
N GLY A 142 -3.70 -24.62 -3.26
CA GLY A 142 -4.14 -25.96 -3.67
C GLY A 142 -5.58 -25.94 -4.17
N LEU A 143 -6.48 -25.32 -3.40
CA LEU A 143 -7.87 -25.13 -3.81
C LEU A 143 -8.00 -24.26 -5.06
N TYR A 144 -7.14 -23.25 -5.23
CA TYR A 144 -7.15 -22.40 -6.42
C TYR A 144 -6.82 -23.19 -7.68
N ILE A 145 -5.83 -24.08 -7.60
CA ILE A 145 -5.45 -24.95 -8.72
C ILE A 145 -6.55 -25.98 -8.98
N GLU A 146 -7.08 -26.63 -7.94
CA GLU A 146 -8.13 -27.65 -8.07
C GLU A 146 -9.42 -27.07 -8.68
N LYS A 147 -9.78 -25.83 -8.30
CA LYS A 147 -11.03 -25.18 -8.67
C LYS A 147 -10.86 -24.08 -9.72
N ILE A 148 -9.82 -24.18 -10.55
CA ILE A 148 -9.48 -23.11 -11.50
C ILE A 148 -10.63 -22.78 -12.45
N ASP A 149 -11.35 -23.79 -12.95
CA ASP A 149 -12.50 -23.62 -13.84
C ASP A 149 -13.64 -22.87 -13.15
N GLU A 150 -13.89 -23.17 -11.87
CA GLU A 150 -14.86 -22.44 -11.06
C GLU A 150 -14.46 -20.97 -10.91
N MET A 151 -13.17 -20.69 -10.65
CA MET A 151 -12.67 -19.32 -10.52
C MET A 151 -12.76 -18.53 -11.83
N ILE A 152 -12.60 -19.21 -12.98
CA ILE A 152 -12.79 -18.61 -14.31
C ILE A 152 -14.27 -18.30 -14.54
N GLU A 153 -15.15 -19.27 -14.27
CA GLU A 153 -16.59 -19.13 -14.50
C GLU A 153 -17.21 -18.02 -13.67
N ARG A 154 -16.83 -17.88 -12.40
CA ARG A 154 -17.26 -16.77 -11.55
C ARG A 154 -16.91 -15.39 -12.14
N LYS A 155 -15.71 -15.26 -12.75
CA LYS A 155 -15.30 -14.02 -13.42
C LYS A 155 -16.05 -13.80 -14.73
N ARG A 156 -16.31 -14.85 -15.51
CA ARG A 156 -17.15 -14.75 -16.72
C ARG A 156 -18.52 -14.16 -16.38
N ARG A 157 -19.14 -14.62 -15.29
CA ARG A 157 -20.41 -14.06 -14.81
C ARG A 157 -20.26 -12.61 -14.36
N LEU A 158 -19.21 -12.28 -13.59
CA LEU A 158 -18.97 -10.90 -13.15
C LEU A 158 -18.84 -9.93 -14.34
N PHE A 159 -18.20 -10.36 -15.44
CA PHE A 159 -17.93 -9.51 -16.61
C PHE A 159 -18.85 -9.75 -17.80
N ALA A 160 -19.93 -10.51 -17.65
CA ALA A 160 -20.90 -10.71 -18.71
C ALA A 160 -21.58 -9.38 -19.10
N GLU A 161 -21.87 -9.20 -20.39
CA GLU A 161 -22.74 -8.11 -20.85
C GLU A 161 -24.14 -8.27 -20.25
N GLU A 162 -24.83 -7.16 -19.99
CA GLU A 162 -26.22 -7.16 -19.50
C GLU A 162 -27.21 -7.57 -20.59
#